data_AF-A0A6F8T0E3-F1
#
_entry.id   AF-A0A6F8T0E3-F1
#
_cell.length_a   1.000
_cell.length_b   1.000
_cell.length_c   1.000
_cell.angle_alpha   90.00
_cell.angle_beta   90.00
_cell.angle_gamma   90.00
#
_symmetry.space_group_name_H-M   'P 1'
#
loop_
_entity.id
_entity.type
_entity.pdbx_description
1 polymer ?
#
loop_
_entity_poly.entity_id
_entity_poly.type
_entity_poly.pdbx_seq_one_letter_code
_entity_poly.pdbx_strand_id
1 'polypeptide(L)'
;MPQMFKSKDDADSILYFKMYSTFRSQTTKDCIAFVLMPNAQQRHRVSLQSIQFDFNKFGKILMISFTYIGHIFDIQKKVEETMKGIALLLQEAPVVFNESNILKLSLIDSMATSSCLAKTIDFIEKTYHLHTDFAQDIKSQLISQQYLAHEFNRLRGEVSEEDTSSDPIRCLVM
;
A
#
# COMPACT_ATOMS: atom_id res chain seq x y z
N MET A 1 -10.80 -40.44 -2.31
CA MET A 1 -11.01 -39.02 -1.95
C MET A 1 -9.64 -38.39 -1.78
N PRO A 2 -9.18 -37.47 -2.64
CA PRO A 2 -7.94 -36.77 -2.36
C PRO A 2 -8.25 -35.67 -1.35
N GLN A 3 -7.75 -35.83 -0.12
CA GLN A 3 -7.66 -34.74 0.84
C GLN A 3 -6.73 -33.68 0.23
N MET A 4 -7.33 -32.57 -0.21
CA MET A 4 -6.60 -31.35 -0.48
C MET A 4 -6.02 -30.88 0.86
N PHE A 5 -4.73 -31.15 1.07
CA PHE A 5 -3.94 -30.41 2.03
C PHE A 5 -3.96 -28.94 1.59
N LYS A 6 -4.91 -28.16 2.10
CA LYS A 6 -4.73 -26.71 2.16
C LYS A 6 -3.41 -26.50 2.90
N SER A 7 -2.47 -25.81 2.27
CA SER A 7 -1.22 -25.46 2.93
C SER A 7 -1.57 -24.79 4.26
N LYS A 8 -0.84 -25.13 5.32
CA LYS A 8 -1.04 -24.48 6.63
C LYS A 8 -0.87 -22.96 6.56
N ASP A 9 -0.20 -22.46 5.52
CA ASP A 9 0.00 -21.04 5.25
C ASP A 9 -1.29 -20.28 4.92
N ASP A 10 -2.32 -20.96 4.38
CA ASP A 10 -3.59 -20.30 4.05
C ASP A 10 -4.43 -19.93 5.28
N ALA A 11 -4.31 -20.71 6.37
CA ALA A 11 -5.18 -20.57 7.55
C ALA A 11 -4.91 -19.29 8.35
N ASP A 12 -3.68 -18.78 8.29
CA ASP A 12 -3.26 -17.59 9.04
C ASP A 12 -3.19 -16.31 8.20
N SER A 13 -3.36 -16.43 6.88
CA SER A 13 -3.35 -15.26 5.99
C SER A 13 -4.58 -14.36 6.19
N ILE A 14 -4.35 -13.05 6.04
CA ILE A 14 -5.39 -12.03 6.05
C ILE A 14 -5.69 -11.67 4.59
N LEU A 15 -6.99 -11.62 4.25
CA LEU A 15 -7.42 -11.15 2.95
C LEU A 15 -7.31 -9.62 2.90
N TYR A 16 -6.70 -9.11 1.85
CA TYR A 16 -6.54 -7.67 1.61
C TYR A 16 -7.26 -7.23 0.35
N PHE A 17 -7.83 -6.04 0.41
CA PHE A 17 -8.34 -5.30 -0.75
C PHE A 17 -7.34 -4.21 -1.13
N LYS A 18 -7.01 -4.14 -2.42
CA LYS A 18 -6.26 -3.03 -3.01
C LYS A 18 -7.23 -1.97 -3.51
N MET A 19 -6.98 -0.71 -3.18
CA MET A 19 -7.77 0.43 -3.66
C MET A 19 -6.86 1.63 -3.94
N TYR A 20 -7.40 2.63 -4.63
CA TYR A 20 -6.75 3.93 -4.82
C TYR A 20 -7.61 5.05 -4.23
N SER A 21 -6.98 6.09 -3.69
CA SER A 21 -7.68 7.27 -3.17
C SER A 21 -6.97 8.56 -3.57
N THR A 22 -7.76 9.54 -4.00
CA THR A 22 -7.32 10.92 -4.26
C THR A 22 -7.58 11.84 -3.07
N PHE A 23 -8.33 11.39 -2.05
CA PHE A 23 -8.61 12.17 -0.85
C PHE A 23 -7.41 12.15 0.09
N ARG A 24 -6.70 13.27 0.19
CA ARG A 24 -5.68 13.48 1.23
C ARG A 24 -6.00 14.70 2.07
N SER A 25 -5.93 14.53 3.38
CA SER A 25 -5.91 15.65 4.31
C SER A 25 -4.58 16.40 4.16
N GLN A 26 -4.60 17.49 3.39
CA GLN A 26 -3.77 18.69 3.57
C GLN A 26 -2.29 18.75 3.13
N THR A 27 -1.62 17.71 2.62
CA THR A 27 -0.15 17.83 2.41
C THR A 27 0.42 17.71 1.00
N THR A 28 -0.26 17.15 0.01
CA THR A 28 0.24 17.17 -1.38
C THR A 28 -0.92 17.18 -2.37
N LYS A 29 -1.12 18.30 -3.08
CA LYS A 29 -2.16 18.43 -4.11
C LYS A 29 -1.94 17.48 -5.32
N ASP A 30 -0.78 16.83 -5.40
CA ASP A 30 -0.31 16.09 -6.58
C ASP A 30 0.09 14.64 -6.27
N CYS A 31 -0.63 13.97 -5.37
CA CYS A 31 -0.36 12.57 -5.05
C CYS A 31 -1.63 11.71 -4.97
N ILE A 32 -1.48 10.42 -5.31
CA ILE A 32 -2.51 9.38 -5.18
C ILE A 32 -2.06 8.37 -4.12
N ALA A 33 -2.99 7.94 -3.27
CA ALA A 33 -2.73 6.91 -2.29
C ALA A 33 -3.08 5.53 -2.87
N PHE A 34 -2.11 4.62 -2.90
CA PHE A 34 -2.33 3.19 -3.06
C PHE A 34 -2.63 2.59 -1.68
N VAL A 35 -3.80 1.99 -1.51
CA VAL A 35 -4.31 1.59 -0.19
C VAL A 35 -4.49 0.09 -0.12
N LEU A 36 -3.89 -0.52 0.91
CA LEU A 36 -4.13 -1.91 1.32
C LEU A 36 -5.06 -1.92 2.53
N MET A 37 -6.18 -2.62 2.42
CA MET A 37 -7.14 -2.75 3.53
C MET A 37 -7.37 -4.21 3.88
N PRO A 38 -7.09 -4.64 5.12
CA PRO A 38 -7.49 -5.96 5.57
C PRO A 38 -9.02 -6.09 5.60
N ASN A 39 -9.51 -7.28 5.30
CA ASN A 39 -10.92 -7.62 5.32
C ASN A 39 -11.52 -7.26 6.69
N ALA A 40 -12.68 -6.59 6.67
CA ALA A 40 -13.35 -6.08 7.87
C ALA A 40 -13.50 -7.14 8.97
N GLN A 41 -13.81 -8.39 8.58
CA GLN A 41 -14.01 -9.50 9.51
C GLN A 41 -12.69 -9.97 10.15
N GLN A 42 -11.55 -9.66 9.55
CA GLN A 42 -10.22 -10.11 9.98
C GLN A 42 -9.36 -9.00 10.59
N ARG A 43 -9.78 -7.72 10.54
CA ARG A 43 -8.99 -6.57 11.03
C ARG A 43 -8.54 -6.69 12.48
N HIS A 44 -9.39 -7.27 13.32
CA HIS A 44 -9.10 -7.48 14.75
C HIS A 44 -7.88 -8.37 15.00
N ARG A 45 -7.51 -9.24 14.05
CA ARG A 45 -6.33 -10.12 14.16
C ARG A 45 -5.00 -9.37 14.04
N VAL A 46 -5.02 -8.19 13.42
CA VAL A 46 -3.81 -7.43 13.06
C VAL A 46 -3.84 -5.98 13.53
N SER A 47 -4.93 -5.56 14.19
CA SER A 47 -5.16 -4.19 14.71
C SER A 47 -4.92 -3.09 13.67
N LEU A 48 -5.18 -3.39 12.40
CA LEU A 48 -4.85 -2.53 11.26
C LEU A 48 -6.12 -2.21 10.45
N GLN A 49 -6.33 -0.93 10.17
CA GLN A 49 -7.40 -0.43 9.32
C GLN A 49 -6.94 -0.32 7.86
N SER A 50 -5.74 0.23 7.62
CA SER A 50 -5.18 0.35 6.27
C SER A 50 -3.68 0.64 6.30
N ILE A 51 -2.98 0.27 5.23
CA ILE A 51 -1.64 0.77 4.87
C ILE A 51 -1.78 1.57 3.59
N GLN A 52 -1.21 2.78 3.56
CA GLN A 52 -1.31 3.70 2.42
C GLN A 52 0.09 4.04 1.93
N PHE A 53 0.32 3.88 0.62
CA PHE A 53 1.54 4.28 -0.07
C PHE A 53 1.23 5.46 -0.95
N ASP A 54 1.86 6.56 -0.62
CA ASP A 54 1.55 7.85 -1.21
C ASP A 54 2.52 8.13 -2.36
N PHE A 55 2.05 8.13 -3.60
CA PHE A 55 2.90 8.34 -4.78
C PHE A 55 2.50 9.55 -5.63
N ASN A 56 3.47 10.14 -6.32
CA ASN A 56 3.28 11.32 -7.18
C ASN A 56 3.24 10.94 -8.67
N LYS A 57 3.09 11.96 -9.53
CA LYS A 57 3.06 11.81 -11.01
C LYS A 57 4.29 11.15 -11.64
N PHE A 58 5.42 11.15 -10.92
CA PHE A 58 6.63 10.50 -11.38
C PHE A 58 6.73 9.04 -10.90
N GLY A 59 5.68 8.51 -10.26
CA GLY A 59 5.66 7.17 -9.68
C GLY A 59 6.52 7.04 -8.42
N LYS A 60 6.93 8.15 -7.81
CA LYS A 60 7.76 8.13 -6.61
C LYS A 60 6.87 8.04 -5.37
N ILE A 61 7.15 7.06 -4.50
CA ILE A 61 6.52 6.94 -3.19
C ILE A 61 7.17 7.95 -2.23
N LEU A 62 6.36 8.82 -1.64
CA LEU A 62 6.77 9.91 -0.76
C LEU A 62 6.46 9.62 0.71
N MET A 63 5.43 8.82 0.99
CA MET A 63 4.99 8.53 2.35
C MET A 63 4.37 7.14 2.44
N ILE A 64 4.53 6.52 3.60
CA ILE A 64 3.82 5.30 3.99
C ILE A 64 3.06 5.62 5.28
N SER A 65 1.76 5.36 5.29
CA SER A 65 0.92 5.56 6.47
C SER A 65 0.26 4.26 6.91
N PHE A 66 0.35 3.95 8.20
CA PHE A 66 -0.37 2.84 8.83
C PHE A 66 -1.47 3.44 9.70
N THR A 67 -2.72 3.08 9.43
CA THR A 67 -3.87 3.46 10.25
C THR A 67 -4.30 2.24 11.05
N TYR A 68 -4.33 2.37 12.37
CA TYR A 68 -4.67 1.28 13.27
C TYR A 68 -6.14 1.34 13.72
N ILE A 69 -6.68 0.20 14.12
CA ILE A 69 -8.04 0.07 14.65
C ILE A 69 -8.07 -1.01 15.74
N GLY A 70 -8.88 -0.79 16.78
CA GLY A 70 -9.03 -1.72 17.89
C GLY A 70 -8.91 -1.03 19.24
N HIS A 71 -8.61 -1.82 20.27
CA HIS A 71 -8.38 -1.30 21.62
C HIS A 71 -7.04 -0.57 21.71
N ILE A 72 -6.99 0.51 22.50
CA ILE A 72 -5.81 1.39 22.58
C ILE A 72 -4.54 0.64 22.98
N PHE A 73 -4.65 -0.34 23.87
CA PHE A 73 -3.52 -1.16 24.32
C PHE A 73 -2.92 -2.00 23.17
N ASP A 74 -3.79 -2.64 22.38
CA ASP A 74 -3.36 -3.44 21.23
C ASP A 74 -2.76 -2.56 20.13
N ILE A 75 -3.33 -1.37 19.91
CA ILE A 75 -2.80 -0.37 18.97
C ILE A 75 -1.40 0.06 19.40
N GLN A 76 -1.21 0.44 20.67
CA GLN A 76 0.08 0.88 21.19
C GLN A 76 1.15 -0.20 21.00
N LYS A 77 0.83 -1.45 21.38
CA LYS A 77 1.73 -2.58 21.17
C LYS A 77 2.09 -2.76 19.70
N LYS A 78 1.10 -2.71 18.79
CA LYS A 78 1.32 -2.91 17.36
C LYS A 78 2.10 -1.76 16.71
N VAL A 79 1.88 -0.53 17.17
CA VAL A 79 2.64 0.65 16.76
C VAL A 79 4.09 0.50 17.17
N GLU A 80 4.38 0.11 18.42
CA GLU A 80 5.75 -0.12 18.89
C GLU A 80 6.46 -1.21 18.08
N GLU A 81 5.80 -2.34 17.83
CA GLU A 81 6.32 -3.42 16.97
C GLU A 81 6.65 -2.89 15.57
N THR A 82 5.75 -2.10 14.99
CA THR A 82 5.90 -1.54 13.65
C THR A 82 7.02 -0.51 13.59
N MET A 83 7.10 0.39 14.57
CA MET A 83 8.17 1.38 14.65
C MET A 83 9.54 0.71 14.80
N LYS A 84 9.66 -0.31 15.66
CA LYS A 84 10.91 -1.08 15.83
C LYS A 84 11.31 -1.78 14.53
N GLY A 85 10.37 -2.45 13.87
CA GLY A 85 10.62 -3.12 12.59
C GLY A 85 11.06 -2.15 11.50
N ILE A 86 10.38 -1.02 11.37
CA ILE A 86 10.68 0.01 10.37
C ILE A 86 12.01 0.72 10.66
N ALA A 87 12.32 1.04 11.93
CA ALA A 87 13.58 1.68 12.32
C ALA A 87 14.80 0.85 11.90
N LEU A 88 14.70 -0.49 11.99
CA LEU A 88 15.75 -1.41 11.52
C LEU A 88 15.94 -1.37 10.00
N LEU A 89 14.88 -1.06 9.24
CA LEU A 89 14.91 -1.03 7.78
C LEU A 89 15.39 0.31 7.22
N LEU A 90 15.08 1.40 7.92
CA LEU A 90 15.15 2.74 7.36
C LEU A 90 16.24 3.64 7.92
N GLN A 91 17.09 3.17 8.83
CA GLN A 91 18.29 3.83 9.40
C GLN A 91 18.26 5.32 9.80
N GLU A 92 17.28 6.16 9.43
CA GLU A 92 17.18 7.60 9.68
C GLU A 92 15.87 8.25 9.12
N ALA A 93 14.84 7.48 8.74
CA ALA A 93 13.57 8.08 8.29
C ALA A 93 12.80 8.72 9.46
N PRO A 94 12.24 9.94 9.30
CA PRO A 94 11.42 10.55 10.34
C PRO A 94 10.12 9.74 10.52
N VAL A 95 9.98 9.16 11.71
CA VAL A 95 8.80 8.39 12.12
C VAL A 95 7.94 9.27 13.01
N VAL A 96 6.68 9.49 12.65
CA VAL A 96 5.74 10.27 13.46
C VAL A 96 4.49 9.44 13.73
N PHE A 97 4.21 9.18 15.00
CA PHE A 97 2.93 8.62 15.44
C PHE A 97 2.09 9.73 16.08
N ASN A 98 0.82 9.86 15.69
CA ASN A 98 -0.07 10.91 16.19
C ASN A 98 -1.25 10.36 17.00
N GLU A 99 -1.97 11.26 17.68
CA GLU A 99 -3.15 10.94 18.51
C GLU A 99 -4.33 10.32 17.73
N SER A 100 -4.29 10.33 16.40
CA SER A 100 -5.34 9.77 15.55
C SER A 100 -5.15 8.27 15.25
N ASN A 101 -4.26 7.57 15.96
CA ASN A 101 -3.88 6.18 15.69
C ASN A 101 -3.29 5.99 14.27
N ILE A 102 -2.54 6.98 13.79
CA ILE A 102 -1.87 6.92 12.49
C ILE A 102 -0.37 7.01 12.72
N LEU A 103 0.35 6.01 12.23
CA LEU A 103 1.80 6.03 12.10
C LEU A 103 2.15 6.48 10.69
N LYS A 104 2.85 7.61 10.56
CA LYS A 104 3.31 8.14 9.28
C LYS A 104 4.82 8.03 9.17
N LEU A 105 5.26 7.64 8.00
CA LEU A 105 6.64 7.48 7.63
C LEU A 105 6.89 8.26 6.35
N SER A 106 7.61 9.37 6.45
CA SER A 106 8.00 10.15 5.27
C SER A 106 9.27 9.54 4.67
N LEU A 107 9.22 9.21 3.39
CA LEU A 107 10.37 8.72 2.65
C LEU A 107 11.13 9.91 2.09
N ILE A 108 12.32 10.17 2.60
CA ILE A 108 13.25 11.14 2.02
C ILE A 108 13.79 10.54 0.71
N ASP A 109 14.07 11.39 -0.28
CA ASP A 109 14.50 11.01 -1.63
C ASP A 109 15.63 9.97 -1.70
N SER A 110 16.56 9.97 -0.75
CA SER A 110 17.66 9.00 -0.63
C SER A 110 17.22 7.61 -0.15
N MET A 111 16.03 7.50 0.45
CA MET A 111 15.52 6.30 1.13
C MET A 111 14.37 5.62 0.37
N ALA A 112 13.74 6.31 -0.58
CA ALA A 112 12.72 5.76 -1.48
C ALA A 112 13.32 4.85 -2.58
N THR A 113 14.31 4.03 -2.23
CA THR A 113 14.90 3.07 -3.17
C THR A 113 14.03 1.83 -3.29
N SER A 114 14.09 1.16 -4.44
CA SER A 114 13.43 -0.13 -4.69
C SER A 114 13.75 -1.18 -3.62
N SER A 115 15.00 -1.20 -3.13
CA SER A 115 15.46 -2.12 -2.08
C SER A 115 14.81 -1.84 -0.72
N CYS A 116 14.64 -0.57 -0.35
CA CYS A 116 13.95 -0.20 0.88
C CYS A 116 12.48 -0.61 0.82
N LEU A 117 11.79 -0.24 -0.26
CA LEU A 117 10.38 -0.59 -0.47
C LEU A 117 10.18 -2.12 -0.46
N ALA A 118 11.07 -2.86 -1.10
CA ALA A 118 11.06 -4.32 -1.07
C ALA A 118 11.09 -4.87 0.36
N LYS A 119 12.03 -4.39 1.18
CA LYS A 119 12.15 -4.80 2.58
C LYS A 119 10.95 -4.39 3.42
N THR A 120 10.37 -3.21 3.16
CA THR A 120 9.15 -2.75 3.84
C THR A 120 7.98 -3.67 3.52
N ILE A 121 7.82 -4.11 2.27
CA ILE A 121 6.75 -5.04 1.89
C ILE A 121 6.99 -6.43 2.51
N ASP A 122 8.23 -6.92 2.53
CA ASP A 122 8.56 -8.20 3.21
C ASP A 122 8.27 -8.12 4.72
N PHE A 123 8.51 -6.96 5.34
CA PHE A 123 8.13 -6.71 6.73
C PHE A 123 6.61 -6.68 6.91
N ILE A 124 5.88 -6.02 6.00
CA ILE A 124 4.42 -5.96 6.04
C ILE A 124 3.82 -7.36 5.90
N GLU A 125 4.31 -8.15 4.93
CA GLU A 125 3.90 -9.54 4.70
C GLU A 125 3.96 -10.36 5.99
N LYS A 126 5.10 -10.32 6.68
CA LYS A 126 5.31 -11.08 7.91
C LYS A 126 4.50 -10.55 9.09
N THR A 127 4.46 -9.22 9.27
CA THR A 127 3.88 -8.59 10.48
C THR A 127 2.35 -8.54 10.45
N TYR A 128 1.78 -8.50 9.25
CA TYR A 128 0.36 -8.34 9.00
C TYR A 128 -0.25 -9.51 8.21
N HIS A 129 0.50 -10.61 8.08
CA HIS A 129 0.05 -11.88 7.50
C HIS A 129 -0.57 -11.74 6.10
N LEU A 130 0.08 -10.97 5.21
CA LEU A 130 -0.35 -10.95 3.80
C LEU A 130 -0.04 -12.31 3.18
N HIS A 131 -0.95 -12.80 2.33
CA HIS A 131 -0.67 -13.96 1.51
C HIS A 131 0.53 -13.67 0.59
N THR A 132 1.47 -14.62 0.48
CA THR A 132 2.75 -14.40 -0.24
C THR A 132 2.55 -14.00 -1.70
N ASP A 133 1.64 -14.66 -2.44
CA ASP A 133 1.37 -14.29 -3.83
C ASP A 133 0.85 -12.85 -3.97
N PHE A 134 0.00 -12.43 -3.02
CA PHE A 134 -0.49 -11.05 -2.99
C PHE A 134 0.64 -10.08 -2.62
N ALA A 135 1.49 -10.43 -1.66
CA ALA A 135 2.66 -9.61 -1.32
C ALA A 135 3.60 -9.43 -2.52
N GLN A 136 3.85 -10.48 -3.32
CA GLN A 136 4.68 -10.38 -4.53
C GLN A 136 4.02 -9.52 -5.62
N ASP A 137 2.71 -9.64 -5.83
CA ASP A 137 1.98 -8.77 -6.78
C ASP A 137 2.13 -7.29 -6.39
N ILE A 138 1.84 -6.96 -5.14
CA ILE A 138 1.96 -5.59 -4.62
C ILE A 138 3.40 -5.09 -4.69
N LYS A 139 4.38 -5.97 -4.42
CA LYS A 139 5.82 -5.66 -4.54
C LYS A 139 6.20 -5.26 -5.96
N SER A 140 5.73 -6.00 -6.96
CA SER A 140 6.00 -5.70 -8.36
C SER A 140 5.44 -4.33 -8.80
N GLN A 141 4.26 -3.98 -8.27
CA GLN A 141 3.56 -2.73 -8.57
C GLN A 141 4.21 -1.53 -7.86
N LEU A 142 4.48 -1.65 -6.55
CA LEU A 142 5.00 -0.52 -5.75
C LEU A 142 6.47 -0.20 -6.02
N ILE A 143 7.27 -1.18 -6.44
CA ILE A 143 8.69 -0.95 -6.78
C ILE A 143 8.84 -0.36 -8.19
N SER A 144 7.88 -0.63 -9.08
CA SER A 144 7.94 -0.12 -10.45
C SER A 144 7.49 1.34 -10.52
N GLN A 145 8.46 2.23 -10.60
CA GLN A 145 8.20 3.66 -10.79
C GLN A 145 7.41 3.94 -12.07
N GLN A 146 7.69 3.21 -13.15
CA GLN A 146 6.95 3.34 -14.42
C GLN A 146 5.48 2.94 -14.25
N TYR A 147 5.21 1.84 -13.55
CA TYR A 147 3.85 1.40 -13.25
C TYR A 147 3.10 2.46 -12.44
N LEU A 148 3.71 2.99 -11.37
CA LEU A 148 3.07 4.02 -10.54
C LEU A 148 2.85 5.34 -11.27
N ALA A 149 3.76 5.74 -12.16
CA ALA A 149 3.59 6.94 -12.99
C ALA A 149 2.42 6.76 -13.98
N HIS A 150 2.35 5.60 -14.64
CA HIS A 150 1.24 5.25 -15.52
C HIS A 150 -0.10 5.23 -14.75
N GLU A 151 -0.14 4.54 -13.60
CA GLU A 151 -1.32 4.50 -12.74
C GLU A 151 -1.75 5.89 -12.26
N PHE A 152 -0.79 6.77 -11.98
CA PHE A 152 -1.10 8.16 -11.61
C PHE A 152 -1.89 8.86 -12.72
N ASN A 153 -1.41 8.79 -13.96
CA ASN A 153 -2.06 9.44 -15.11
C ASN A 153 -3.44 8.82 -15.37
N ARG A 154 -3.52 7.49 -15.38
CA ARG A 154 -4.76 6.73 -15.56
C ARG A 154 -5.82 7.15 -14.53
N LEU A 155 -5.45 7.28 -13.27
CA LEU A 155 -6.35 7.62 -12.17
C LEU A 155 -6.78 9.10 -12.16
N ARG A 156 -6.03 10.00 -12.80
CA ARG A 156 -6.47 11.40 -13.02
C ARG A 156 -7.37 11.57 -14.23
N GLY A 157 -7.56 10.52 -15.04
CA GLY A 157 -8.34 10.60 -16.27
C GLY A 157 -7.62 11.29 -17.42
N GLU A 158 -6.29 11.45 -17.33
CA GLU A 158 -5.48 11.79 -18.50
C GLU A 158 -5.35 10.51 -19.33
N VAL A 159 -6.13 10.43 -20.41
CA VAL A 159 -6.02 9.37 -21.41
C VAL A 159 -4.62 9.48 -22.01
N SER A 160 -3.78 8.46 -21.81
CA SER A 160 -2.49 8.37 -22.49
C SER A 160 -2.73 8.50 -23.99
N GLU A 161 -2.14 9.51 -24.63
CA GLU A 161 -2.30 9.78 -26.07
C GLU A 161 -1.79 8.64 -26.98
N GLU A 162 -1.17 7.60 -26.41
CA GLU A 162 -0.69 6.42 -27.13
C GLU A 162 -1.79 5.42 -27.55
N ASP A 163 -3.03 5.53 -27.02
CA ASP A 163 -4.14 4.65 -27.41
C ASP A 163 -5.08 5.23 -28.50
N THR A 164 -4.75 6.38 -29.09
CA THR A 164 -5.59 7.00 -30.15
C THR A 164 -5.13 6.70 -31.59
N SER A 165 -4.40 5.60 -31.81
CA SER A 165 -4.10 5.11 -33.17
C SER A 165 -4.76 3.76 -33.47
N SER A 166 -6.09 3.71 -33.46
CA SER A 166 -6.86 2.82 -34.34
C SER A 166 -8.33 3.22 -34.39
N ASP A 167 -8.67 3.87 -35.51
CA ASP A 167 -9.97 4.02 -36.17
C ASP A 167 -11.16 4.69 -35.46
N PRO A 168 -11.76 5.73 -36.08
CA PRO A 168 -13.04 6.27 -35.68
C PRO A 168 -14.16 5.45 -36.32
N ILE A 169 -14.75 4.50 -35.59
CA ILE A 169 -16.02 3.89 -36.01
C ILE A 169 -17.18 4.56 -35.29
N ARG A 170 -17.89 5.37 -36.09
CA ARG A 170 -19.28 5.82 -35.97
C ARG A 170 -20.18 4.82 -35.23
N CYS A 171 -20.99 5.32 -34.29
CA CYS A 171 -22.35 4.85 -34.03
C CYS A 171 -23.14 6.06 -33.49
N LEU A 172 -23.78 6.87 -34.34
CA LEU A 172 -25.16 6.75 -34.83
C LEU A 172 -26.22 6.71 -33.72
N VAL A 173 -26.94 7.83 -33.69
CA VAL A 173 -28.23 8.11 -33.06
C VAL A 173 -29.25 7.01 -33.33
N MET A 174 -29.94 6.57 -32.28
CA MET A 174 -31.38 6.27 -32.30
C MET A 174 -32.00 6.83 -31.02
#